data_AF-A0AAW2P7Y5-F1
#
_entry.id   AF-A0AAW2P7Y5-F1
#
_cell.length_a   1.000
_cell.length_b   1.000
_cell.length_c   1.000
_cell.angle_alpha   90.00
_cell.angle_beta   90.00
_cell.angle_gamma   90.00
#
_symmetry.space_group_name_H-M   'P 1'
#
loop_
_entity.id
_entity.type
_entity.pdbx_description
1 polymer ?
#
loop_
_entity_poly.entity_id
_entity_poly.type
_entity_poly.pdbx_seq_one_letter_code
_entity_poly.pdbx_strand_id
1 'polypeptide(L)'
;MAESDQNRFRFVKALSWSARAAAEVEAVASISCSGHGRAFLDGLIENGKPVCECNACYGGPDCSQLLPNCVADADRILQAKQFEFHGDASSLRNGTSNTIENVIEFVASPNNPDGNLKKAVLEGPSVKTIHDYAYYWPHYTAIPAPADEDLMIFTMSKLTGHAGSRFGTQLRALKLIKVVLENGGRGIYNFAYKTMRGRWTKLNHVLSLSKRFKLQEIPPSFCNYSRTVRGASPAFAWLKCTKEEDSNCYKVLHQEANILGREGSSFDAENHYVRLSLVKRADEFNLLLDRLEELVSKEDQNQTTRSS
;
A
#
# COMPACT_ATOMS: atom_id res chain seq x y z
N MET A 1 26.57 -30.51 -26.84
CA MET A 1 26.34 -29.04 -26.78
C MET A 1 25.48 -28.57 -27.98
N ALA A 2 24.43 -29.31 -28.35
CA ALA A 2 23.62 -29.02 -29.54
C ALA A 2 22.11 -29.34 -29.36
N GLU A 3 21.62 -29.42 -28.12
CA GLU A 3 20.20 -29.70 -27.81
C GLU A 3 19.41 -28.44 -27.37
N SER A 4 20.08 -27.32 -27.07
CA SER A 4 19.42 -26.10 -26.59
C SER A 4 18.81 -25.22 -27.69
N ASP A 5 19.38 -25.22 -28.90
CA ASP A 5 18.93 -24.33 -29.98
C ASP A 5 17.70 -24.87 -30.73
N GLN A 6 17.53 -26.18 -30.80
CA GLN A 6 16.43 -26.78 -31.57
C GLN A 6 15.07 -26.59 -30.87
N ASN A 7 15.05 -26.46 -29.55
CA ASN A 7 13.85 -26.11 -28.78
C ASN A 7 13.48 -24.62 -28.91
N ARG A 8 14.47 -23.73 -29.07
CA ARG A 8 14.24 -22.30 -29.32
C ARG A 8 13.56 -22.08 -30.68
N PHE A 9 13.97 -22.83 -31.69
CA PHE A 9 13.37 -22.79 -33.03
C PHE A 9 11.98 -23.46 -33.14
N ARG A 10 11.65 -24.44 -32.28
CA ARG A 10 10.31 -25.05 -32.26
C ARG A 10 9.23 -24.13 -31.71
N PHE A 11 9.54 -23.28 -30.73
CA PHE A 11 8.59 -22.33 -30.15
C PHE A 11 8.23 -21.18 -31.12
N VAL A 12 9.20 -20.70 -31.91
CA VAL A 12 8.98 -19.59 -32.86
C VAL A 12 8.02 -19.96 -34.00
N LYS A 13 7.90 -21.25 -34.36
CA LYS A 13 6.95 -21.73 -35.39
C LYS A 13 5.47 -21.72 -34.96
N ALA A 14 5.15 -21.54 -33.68
CA ALA A 14 3.78 -21.65 -33.16
C ALA A 14 3.02 -20.32 -33.06
N LEU A 15 3.71 -19.18 -33.19
CA LEU A 15 3.10 -17.85 -33.11
C LEU A 15 2.90 -17.34 -34.54
N SER A 16 1.64 -17.28 -35.01
CA SER A 16 1.29 -16.74 -36.32
C SER A 16 1.07 -15.23 -36.24
N TRP A 17 -0.18 -14.78 -36.24
CA TRP A 17 -0.56 -13.36 -36.18
C TRP A 17 -0.13 -12.68 -34.85
N SER A 18 0.04 -13.45 -33.77
CA SER A 18 0.42 -12.92 -32.45
C SER A 18 1.93 -12.73 -32.28
N ALA A 19 2.76 -13.24 -33.19
CA ALA A 19 4.21 -13.18 -33.07
C ALA A 19 4.72 -11.74 -32.97
N ARG A 20 4.18 -10.85 -33.80
CA ARG A 20 4.55 -9.44 -33.81
C ARG A 20 4.23 -8.76 -32.48
N ALA A 21 3.00 -8.93 -32.00
CA ALA A 21 2.58 -8.35 -30.72
C ALA A 21 3.41 -8.89 -29.54
N ALA A 22 3.72 -10.20 -29.55
CA ALA A 22 4.58 -10.80 -28.53
C ALA A 22 6.01 -10.21 -28.56
N ALA A 23 6.61 -10.10 -29.75
CA ALA A 23 7.94 -9.53 -29.92
C ALA A 23 8.00 -8.05 -29.50
N GLU A 24 6.96 -7.26 -29.83
CA GLU A 24 6.88 -5.85 -29.41
C GLU A 24 6.80 -5.72 -27.88
N VAL A 25 5.97 -6.54 -27.22
CA VAL A 25 5.88 -6.54 -25.75
C VAL A 25 7.20 -6.97 -25.09
N GLU A 26 7.87 -8.00 -25.63
CA GLU A 26 9.17 -8.45 -25.11
C GLU A 26 10.26 -7.39 -25.32
N ALA A 27 10.26 -6.70 -26.46
CA ALA A 27 11.22 -5.65 -26.76
C ALA A 27 11.06 -4.46 -25.80
N VAL A 28 9.83 -4.02 -25.54
CA VAL A 28 9.54 -2.94 -24.59
C VAL A 28 9.88 -3.34 -23.16
N ALA A 29 9.53 -4.57 -22.75
CA ALA A 29 9.85 -5.08 -21.42
C ALA A 29 11.37 -5.22 -21.18
N SER A 30 12.15 -5.34 -22.25
CA SER A 30 13.62 -5.43 -22.21
C SER A 30 14.32 -4.06 -22.21
N ILE A 31 13.58 -2.95 -22.29
CA ILE A 31 14.18 -1.60 -22.17
C ILE A 31 14.70 -1.42 -20.74
N SER A 32 16.00 -1.15 -20.63
CA SER A 32 16.64 -0.89 -19.34
C SER A 32 16.27 0.50 -18.82
N CYS A 33 15.56 0.55 -17.71
CA CYS A 33 15.24 1.77 -16.95
C CYS A 33 15.92 1.76 -15.57
N SER A 34 17.15 1.22 -15.53
CA SER A 34 18.09 1.25 -14.39
C SER A 34 17.54 0.79 -13.04
N GLY A 35 16.50 -0.05 -13.03
CA GLY A 35 15.81 -0.52 -11.83
C GLY A 35 14.86 0.51 -11.19
N HIS A 36 14.91 1.76 -11.63
CA HIS A 36 14.19 2.90 -11.08
C HIS A 36 13.09 3.42 -12.02
N GLY A 37 12.66 2.59 -12.97
CA GLY A 37 11.58 2.91 -13.90
C GLY A 37 11.14 1.71 -14.71
N ARG A 38 10.25 1.95 -15.67
CA ARG A 38 9.81 0.95 -16.65
C ARG A 38 9.26 1.62 -17.91
N ALA A 39 9.40 0.96 -19.05
CA ALA A 39 8.76 1.37 -20.29
C ALA A 39 7.46 0.58 -20.51
N PHE A 40 6.52 1.18 -21.25
CA PHE A 40 5.24 0.57 -21.61
C PHE A 40 4.99 0.65 -23.10
N LEU A 41 4.18 -0.29 -23.60
CA LEU A 41 3.88 -0.38 -25.04
C LEU A 41 3.14 0.87 -25.53
N ASP A 42 2.28 1.44 -24.67
CA ASP A 42 1.52 2.66 -24.86
C ASP A 42 2.20 3.90 -24.24
N GLY A 43 3.46 3.78 -23.85
CA GLY A 43 4.25 4.89 -23.31
C GLY A 43 4.56 5.95 -24.37
N LEU A 44 4.98 7.13 -23.92
CA LEU A 44 5.45 8.20 -24.81
C LEU A 44 6.64 7.72 -25.64
N ILE A 45 6.68 8.05 -26.92
CA ILE A 45 7.71 7.59 -27.86
C ILE A 45 8.67 8.74 -28.15
N GLU A 46 9.97 8.48 -28.00
CA GLU A 46 11.05 9.38 -28.40
C GLU A 46 12.09 8.58 -29.21
N ASN A 47 12.56 9.13 -30.34
CA ASN A 47 13.49 8.45 -31.25
C ASN A 47 13.05 7.03 -31.66
N GLY A 48 11.75 6.81 -31.82
CA GLY A 48 11.17 5.53 -32.24
C GLY A 48 11.14 4.46 -31.15
N LYS A 49 11.41 4.80 -29.88
CA LYS A 49 11.32 3.89 -28.73
C LYS A 49 10.47 4.47 -27.61
N PRO A 50 9.74 3.65 -26.84
CA PRO A 50 9.09 4.13 -25.63
C PRO A 50 10.10 4.64 -24.61
N VAL A 51 9.79 5.79 -24.00
CA VAL A 51 10.57 6.42 -22.94
C VAL A 51 10.30 5.71 -21.61
N CYS A 52 11.30 5.64 -20.74
CA CYS A 52 11.14 5.13 -19.39
C CYS A 52 10.24 6.03 -18.55
N GLU A 53 9.22 5.44 -17.93
CA GLU A 53 8.48 6.07 -16.83
C GLU A 53 9.21 5.81 -15.51
N CYS A 54 9.81 6.87 -14.96
CA CYS A 54 10.61 6.77 -13.75
C CYS A 54 9.77 6.68 -12.47
N ASN A 55 10.33 6.02 -11.46
CA ASN A 55 9.84 6.06 -10.10
C ASN A 55 9.97 7.49 -9.56
N ALA A 56 9.21 7.84 -8.53
CA ALA A 56 9.32 9.14 -7.89
C ALA A 56 10.78 9.41 -7.47
N CYS A 57 11.22 10.65 -7.67
CA CYS A 57 12.59 11.11 -7.41
C CYS A 57 13.68 10.61 -8.38
N TYR A 58 13.33 9.90 -9.44
CA TYR A 58 14.28 9.51 -10.49
C TYR A 58 13.96 10.20 -11.81
N GLY A 59 15.00 10.48 -12.58
CA GLY A 59 14.92 11.11 -13.89
C GLY A 59 16.06 10.69 -14.81
N GLY A 60 16.18 11.40 -15.93
CA GLY A 60 17.04 11.00 -17.03
C GLY A 60 16.39 9.96 -17.95
N PRO A 61 17.01 9.68 -19.12
CA PRO A 61 16.40 8.84 -20.16
C PRO A 61 16.20 7.38 -19.74
N ASP A 62 16.97 6.90 -18.77
CA ASP A 62 16.95 5.54 -18.24
C ASP A 62 16.60 5.49 -16.74
N CYS A 63 16.14 6.61 -16.15
CA CYS A 63 15.83 6.72 -14.73
C CYS A 63 17.02 6.52 -13.78
N SER A 64 18.27 6.66 -14.23
CA SER A 64 19.45 6.50 -13.37
C SER A 64 19.74 7.70 -12.47
N GLN A 65 19.15 8.87 -12.75
CA GLN A 65 19.51 10.12 -12.08
C GLN A 65 18.58 10.38 -10.89
N LEU A 66 19.13 10.44 -9.68
CA LEU A 66 18.39 10.86 -8.50
C LEU A 66 18.20 12.39 -8.52
N LEU A 67 16.96 12.84 -8.38
CA LEU A 67 16.62 14.26 -8.37
C LEU A 67 16.92 14.88 -6.99
N PRO A 68 17.63 16.02 -6.93
CA PRO A 68 17.94 16.68 -5.66
C PRO A 68 16.68 17.25 -5.00
N ASN A 69 16.69 17.34 -3.67
CA ASN A 69 15.58 17.89 -2.86
C ASN A 69 14.21 17.27 -3.12
N CYS A 70 14.18 16.01 -3.58
CA CYS A 70 12.93 15.32 -3.82
C CYS A 70 12.17 15.01 -2.52
N VAL A 71 10.84 15.08 -2.64
CA VAL A 71 9.88 14.82 -1.57
C VAL A 71 9.67 13.31 -1.42
N ALA A 72 9.75 12.82 -0.19
CA ALA A 72 9.36 11.44 0.13
C ALA A 72 7.83 11.35 0.16
N ASP A 73 7.22 11.13 -1.01
CA ASP A 73 5.78 10.98 -1.11
C ASP A 73 5.33 9.60 -0.63
N ALA A 74 4.85 9.54 0.61
CA ALA A 74 4.20 8.38 1.20
C ALA A 74 2.67 8.54 1.24
N ASP A 75 2.10 9.50 0.51
CA ASP A 75 0.66 9.54 0.29
C ASP A 75 0.29 8.61 -0.89
N ARG A 76 -0.98 8.21 -0.90
CA ARG A 76 -1.65 7.68 -2.07
C ARG A 76 -3.03 8.29 -2.14
N ILE A 77 -3.14 9.38 -2.89
CA ILE A 77 -4.41 10.03 -3.20
C ILE A 77 -5.13 9.21 -4.26
N LEU A 78 -6.16 8.47 -3.85
CA LEU A 78 -7.32 8.23 -4.71
C LEU A 78 -8.40 9.19 -4.19
N GLN A 79 -8.57 10.34 -4.86
CA GLN A 79 -9.66 11.26 -4.56
C GLN A 79 -10.94 10.67 -5.16
N ALA A 80 -11.81 10.12 -4.32
CA ALA A 80 -13.22 9.99 -4.63
C ALA A 80 -13.93 11.18 -3.93
N LYS A 81 -14.17 12.25 -4.68
CA LYS A 81 -14.81 13.49 -4.18
C LYS A 81 -16.36 13.44 -4.18
N GLN A 82 -16.96 12.24 -4.30
CA GLN A 82 -18.39 12.12 -4.63
C GLN A 82 -19.30 11.63 -3.50
N PHE A 83 -18.77 11.33 -2.31
CA PHE A 83 -19.59 10.85 -1.20
C PHE A 83 -19.29 11.64 0.08
N GLU A 84 -20.34 12.12 0.73
CA GLU A 84 -20.30 12.69 2.07
C GLU A 84 -20.53 11.56 3.08
N PHE A 85 -19.54 11.35 3.97
CA PHE A 85 -19.71 10.43 5.09
C PHE A 85 -20.43 11.18 6.23
N HIS A 86 -21.48 10.58 6.79
CA HIS A 86 -22.26 11.17 7.88
C HIS A 86 -21.57 11.12 9.27
N GLY A 87 -20.29 10.71 9.33
CA GLY A 87 -19.47 10.65 10.55
C GLY A 87 -19.24 9.24 11.09
N ASP A 88 -18.70 9.15 12.32
CA ASP A 88 -18.37 7.90 13.01
C ASP A 88 -19.63 7.11 13.41
N ALA A 89 -19.76 5.87 12.93
CA ALA A 89 -20.87 4.97 13.28
C ALA A 89 -21.03 4.78 14.80
N SER A 90 -19.94 4.82 15.56
CA SER A 90 -19.95 4.67 17.03
C SER A 90 -20.76 5.77 17.73
N SER A 91 -20.84 6.95 17.13
CA SER A 91 -21.62 8.08 17.65
C SER A 91 -23.13 7.85 17.61
N LEU A 92 -23.60 7.01 16.67
CA LEU A 92 -25.01 6.67 16.51
C LEU A 92 -25.51 5.64 17.53
N ARG A 93 -24.59 4.93 18.23
CA ARG A 93 -24.94 3.91 19.23
C ARG A 93 -25.72 4.48 20.42
N ASN A 94 -25.49 5.75 20.76
CA ASN A 94 -26.05 6.40 21.95
C ASN A 94 -27.25 7.31 21.61
N GLY A 95 -27.72 7.34 20.36
CA GLY A 95 -28.88 8.13 19.96
C GLY A 95 -30.16 7.58 20.59
N THR A 96 -30.74 8.32 21.54
CA THR A 96 -31.92 7.96 22.34
C THR A 96 -33.25 8.05 21.59
N SER A 97 -33.28 7.77 20.28
CA SER A 97 -34.54 7.70 19.54
C SER A 97 -34.74 6.28 19.02
N ASN A 98 -35.90 5.69 19.33
CA ASN A 98 -36.38 4.36 18.90
C ASN A 98 -36.55 4.20 17.37
N THR A 99 -35.89 5.04 16.58
CA THR A 99 -35.86 5.03 15.12
C THR A 99 -34.42 5.34 14.69
N ILE A 100 -33.54 4.34 14.74
CA ILE A 100 -32.34 4.39 13.90
C ILE A 100 -32.88 4.50 12.47
N GLU A 101 -32.57 5.60 11.79
CA GLU A 101 -32.88 5.79 10.36
C GLU A 101 -32.30 4.62 9.55
N ASN A 102 -32.69 4.46 8.29
CA ASN A 102 -32.06 3.43 7.45
C ASN A 102 -30.58 3.79 7.27
N VAL A 103 -29.70 3.05 7.95
CA VAL A 103 -28.25 3.29 7.96
C VAL A 103 -27.54 2.16 7.23
N ILE A 104 -26.58 2.55 6.39
CA ILE A 104 -25.62 1.62 5.80
C ILE A 104 -24.27 1.87 6.47
N GLU A 105 -23.84 0.93 7.32
CA GLU A 105 -22.53 0.96 7.96
C GLU A 105 -21.46 0.39 7.01
N PHE A 106 -20.41 1.17 6.77
CA PHE A 106 -19.23 0.71 6.04
C PHE A 106 -18.19 0.19 7.03
N VAL A 107 -17.90 -1.11 6.99
CA VAL A 107 -16.96 -1.78 7.89
C VAL A 107 -15.68 -2.11 7.13
N ALA A 108 -14.64 -1.28 7.29
CA ALA A 108 -13.32 -1.55 6.71
C ALA A 108 -12.50 -2.47 7.63
N SER A 109 -12.11 -3.65 7.15
CA SER A 109 -11.40 -4.65 7.97
C SER A 109 -10.38 -5.43 7.13
N PRO A 110 -9.06 -5.37 7.41
CA PRO A 110 -8.37 -4.37 8.23
C PRO A 110 -8.75 -2.94 7.88
N ASN A 111 -8.88 -2.11 8.90
CA ASN A 111 -9.25 -0.72 8.78
C ASN A 111 -8.12 0.12 8.14
N ASN A 112 -8.52 1.18 7.45
CA ASN A 112 -7.63 2.22 6.94
C ASN A 112 -7.89 3.48 7.76
N PRO A 113 -6.95 3.95 8.59
CA PRO A 113 -5.51 3.79 8.38
C PRO A 113 -4.79 2.75 9.25
N ASP A 114 -5.37 2.31 10.37
CA ASP A 114 -4.62 1.64 11.44
C ASP A 114 -4.29 0.15 11.18
N GLY A 115 -4.98 -0.52 10.25
CA GLY A 115 -4.80 -1.93 9.96
C GLY A 115 -5.42 -2.89 10.99
N ASN A 116 -6.25 -2.39 11.90
CA ASN A 116 -6.94 -3.22 12.87
C ASN A 116 -8.13 -3.93 12.24
N LEU A 117 -8.38 -5.18 12.63
CA LEU A 117 -9.61 -5.88 12.25
C LEU A 117 -10.80 -5.23 12.97
N LYS A 118 -11.83 -4.88 12.20
CA LYS A 118 -13.09 -4.29 12.68
C LYS A 118 -14.25 -5.24 12.43
N LYS A 119 -15.31 -5.03 13.21
CA LYS A 119 -16.64 -5.62 13.05
C LYS A 119 -17.65 -4.47 13.02
N ALA A 120 -18.85 -4.73 12.52
CA ALA A 120 -19.95 -3.79 12.63
C ALA A 120 -20.21 -3.40 14.10
N VAL A 121 -20.55 -2.14 14.32
CA VAL A 121 -20.87 -1.60 15.66
C VAL A 121 -22.34 -1.26 15.83
N LEU A 122 -23.10 -1.18 14.74
CA LEU A 122 -24.53 -0.95 14.75
C LEU A 122 -25.30 -2.25 14.55
N GLU A 123 -26.42 -2.39 15.26
CA GLU A 123 -27.30 -3.55 15.18
C GLU A 123 -28.76 -3.08 15.03
N GLY A 124 -29.57 -3.86 14.32
CA GLY A 124 -31.01 -3.60 14.19
C GLY A 124 -31.55 -3.87 12.77
N PRO A 125 -32.89 -3.95 12.62
CA PRO A 125 -33.52 -4.29 11.34
C PRO A 125 -33.32 -3.22 10.25
N SER A 126 -33.11 -1.96 10.65
CA SER A 126 -32.87 -0.81 9.75
C SER A 126 -31.38 -0.59 9.42
N VAL A 127 -30.49 -1.42 9.96
CA VAL A 127 -29.05 -1.34 9.73
C VAL A 127 -28.66 -2.36 8.66
N LYS A 128 -27.90 -1.92 7.65
CA LYS A 128 -27.23 -2.77 6.68
C LYS A 128 -25.73 -2.54 6.74
N THR A 129 -24.94 -3.58 6.49
CA THR A 129 -23.48 -3.50 6.57
C THR A 129 -22.86 -3.79 5.21
N ILE A 130 -21.86 -3.00 4.83
CA ILE A 130 -20.99 -3.28 3.68
C ILE A 130 -19.58 -3.49 4.23
N HIS A 131 -19.04 -4.70 4.11
CA HIS A 131 -17.71 -5.02 4.58
C HIS A 131 -16.68 -4.76 3.46
N ASP A 132 -15.83 -3.75 3.65
CA ASP A 132 -14.68 -3.52 2.79
C ASP A 132 -13.49 -4.36 3.28
N TYR A 133 -13.28 -5.48 2.59
CA TYR A 133 -12.20 -6.43 2.79
C TYR A 133 -11.02 -6.21 1.82
N ALA A 134 -10.84 -4.98 1.30
CA ALA A 134 -9.73 -4.65 0.40
C ALA A 134 -8.35 -5.08 0.95
N TYR A 135 -8.14 -4.99 2.26
CA TYR A 135 -6.88 -5.36 2.92
C TYR A 135 -6.93 -6.73 3.62
N TYR A 136 -8.01 -7.51 3.50
CA TYR A 136 -8.18 -8.79 4.18
C TYR A 136 -7.45 -9.94 3.46
N TRP A 137 -6.14 -9.75 3.32
CA TRP A 137 -5.24 -10.68 2.67
C TRP A 137 -4.06 -10.98 3.57
N PRO A 138 -3.42 -12.16 3.43
CA PRO A 138 -2.19 -12.50 4.12
C PRO A 138 -1.03 -11.50 3.89
N HIS A 139 -1.16 -10.52 3.00
CA HIS A 139 -0.20 -9.44 2.86
C HIS A 139 -0.17 -8.55 4.12
N TYR A 140 -1.35 -8.21 4.64
CA TYR A 140 -1.54 -7.09 5.55
C TYR A 140 -1.94 -7.52 6.97
N THR A 141 -2.62 -8.66 7.08
CA THR A 141 -3.13 -9.17 8.35
C THR A 141 -2.99 -10.69 8.44
N ALA A 142 -2.99 -11.21 9.66
CA ALA A 142 -3.23 -12.63 9.91
C ALA A 142 -4.70 -12.93 9.60
N ILE A 143 -4.99 -14.05 8.94
CA ILE A 143 -6.37 -14.43 8.61
C ILE A 143 -6.97 -15.21 9.79
N PRO A 144 -7.88 -14.64 10.59
CA PRO A 144 -8.48 -15.34 11.74
C PRO A 144 -9.50 -16.40 11.30
N ALA A 145 -10.23 -16.17 10.22
CA ALA A 145 -11.24 -17.07 9.66
C ALA A 145 -11.57 -16.65 8.22
N PRO A 146 -12.19 -17.53 7.40
CA PRO A 146 -12.89 -17.07 6.20
C PRO A 146 -13.88 -15.96 6.55
N ALA A 147 -13.96 -14.92 5.73
CA ALA A 147 -14.98 -13.89 5.88
C ALA A 147 -16.34 -14.44 5.41
N ASP A 148 -17.41 -14.13 6.15
CA ASP A 148 -18.75 -14.70 5.96
C ASP A 148 -19.83 -13.66 6.30
N GLU A 149 -19.75 -12.51 5.61
CA GLU A 149 -20.66 -11.39 5.80
C GLU A 149 -21.59 -11.24 4.59
N ASP A 150 -22.78 -10.65 4.77
CA ASP A 150 -23.82 -10.52 3.73
C ASP A 150 -23.32 -9.85 2.43
N LEU A 151 -22.58 -8.74 2.57
CA LEU A 151 -22.00 -8.02 1.45
C LEU A 151 -20.54 -7.69 1.74
N MET A 152 -19.67 -8.25 0.91
CA MET A 152 -18.22 -8.14 1.02
C MET A 152 -17.61 -7.57 -0.26
N ILE A 153 -16.71 -6.60 -0.11
CA ILE A 153 -16.00 -5.96 -1.22
C ILE A 153 -14.52 -6.34 -1.15
N PHE A 154 -14.00 -6.81 -2.29
CA PHE A 154 -12.59 -7.08 -2.50
C PHE A 154 -12.07 -6.30 -3.70
N THR A 155 -10.75 -6.10 -3.79
CA THR A 155 -10.14 -5.38 -4.91
C THR A 155 -8.81 -5.96 -5.35
N MET A 156 -8.60 -6.06 -6.67
CA MET A 156 -7.30 -6.38 -7.27
C MET A 156 -6.21 -5.37 -6.90
N SER A 157 -6.61 -4.12 -6.61
CA SER A 157 -5.69 -3.03 -6.26
C SER A 157 -4.81 -3.34 -5.05
N LYS A 158 -5.31 -4.19 -4.14
CA LYS A 158 -4.68 -4.53 -2.86
C LYS A 158 -4.33 -6.01 -2.75
N LEU A 159 -4.95 -6.87 -3.56
CA LEU A 159 -4.52 -8.26 -3.72
C LEU A 159 -3.26 -8.39 -4.60
N THR A 160 -3.29 -7.84 -5.82
CA THR A 160 -2.22 -8.04 -6.82
C THR A 160 -1.49 -6.75 -7.19
N GLY A 161 -1.86 -5.61 -6.58
CA GLY A 161 -1.29 -4.30 -6.91
C GLY A 161 -1.82 -3.67 -8.21
N HIS A 162 -2.77 -4.30 -8.90
CA HIS A 162 -3.27 -3.88 -10.21
C HIS A 162 -4.35 -2.79 -10.12
N ALA A 163 -4.04 -1.68 -9.46
CA ALA A 163 -4.99 -0.58 -9.26
C ALA A 163 -5.36 0.16 -10.56
N GLY A 164 -4.57 0.06 -11.62
CA GLY A 164 -4.88 0.62 -12.94
C GLY A 164 -5.90 -0.19 -13.74
N SER A 165 -6.25 -1.40 -13.30
CA SER A 165 -7.18 -2.29 -14.02
C SER A 165 -8.67 -1.95 -13.80
N ARG A 166 -8.98 -0.78 -13.21
CA ARG A 166 -10.32 -0.30 -12.76
C ARG A 166 -11.49 -0.62 -13.69
N PHE A 167 -11.26 -0.73 -15.00
CA PHE A 167 -12.25 -1.11 -16.01
C PHE A 167 -11.73 -2.14 -17.04
N GLY A 168 -10.49 -2.65 -16.86
CA GLY A 168 -9.77 -3.44 -17.85
C GLY A 168 -9.96 -4.96 -17.69
N THR A 169 -11.12 -5.46 -18.12
CA THR A 169 -11.41 -6.85 -18.53
C THR A 169 -11.36 -7.97 -17.46
N GLN A 170 -12.50 -8.62 -17.24
CA GLN A 170 -12.66 -9.84 -16.43
C GLN A 170 -11.63 -10.93 -16.80
N LEU A 171 -11.20 -10.99 -18.06
CA LEU A 171 -10.22 -11.97 -18.53
C LEU A 171 -8.79 -11.72 -18.00
N ARG A 172 -8.33 -10.47 -17.93
CA ARG A 172 -7.02 -10.14 -17.31
C ARG A 172 -7.05 -10.45 -15.82
N ALA A 173 -8.14 -10.08 -15.15
CA ALA A 173 -8.38 -10.42 -13.75
C ALA A 173 -8.34 -11.95 -13.55
N LEU A 174 -9.06 -12.71 -14.38
CA LEU A 174 -9.09 -14.16 -14.32
C LEU A 174 -7.71 -14.79 -14.54
N LYS A 175 -6.92 -14.32 -15.51
CA LYS A 175 -5.55 -14.82 -15.74
C LYS A 175 -4.65 -14.58 -14.53
N LEU A 176 -4.70 -13.38 -13.95
CA LEU A 176 -3.93 -13.05 -12.76
C LEU A 176 -4.38 -13.86 -11.55
N ILE A 177 -5.69 -14.01 -11.34
CA ILE A 177 -6.25 -14.83 -10.26
C ILE A 177 -5.84 -16.29 -10.43
N LYS A 178 -5.84 -16.85 -11.66
CA LYS A 178 -5.35 -18.21 -11.91
C LYS A 178 -3.90 -18.37 -11.46
N VAL A 179 -3.01 -17.43 -11.84
CA VAL A 179 -1.60 -17.43 -11.39
C VAL A 179 -1.49 -17.26 -9.88
N VAL A 180 -2.31 -16.40 -9.27
CA VAL A 180 -2.38 -16.27 -7.81
C VAL A 180 -2.82 -17.58 -7.16
N LEU A 181 -3.74 -18.32 -7.74
CA LEU A 181 -4.24 -19.58 -7.17
C LEU A 181 -3.30 -20.76 -7.43
N GLU A 182 -2.28 -20.62 -8.30
CA GLU A 182 -1.24 -21.63 -8.46
C GLU A 182 -0.58 -21.92 -7.11
N ASN A 183 -0.45 -23.20 -6.78
CA ASN A 183 0.07 -23.67 -5.49
C ASN A 183 -0.68 -23.12 -4.26
N GLY A 184 -1.95 -22.73 -4.41
CA GLY A 184 -2.80 -22.19 -3.35
C GLY A 184 -2.44 -20.76 -2.93
N GLY A 185 -1.73 -20.00 -3.77
CA GLY A 185 -1.30 -18.62 -3.50
C GLY A 185 -0.11 -18.45 -2.56
N ARG A 186 0.50 -19.56 -2.12
CA ARG A 186 1.64 -19.53 -1.20
C ARG A 186 2.76 -18.62 -1.68
N GLY A 187 3.02 -18.56 -2.99
CA GLY A 187 4.05 -17.70 -3.60
C GLY A 187 3.80 -16.22 -3.31
N ILE A 188 2.70 -15.66 -3.84
CA ILE A 188 2.38 -14.24 -3.68
C ILE A 188 2.15 -13.85 -2.21
N TYR A 189 1.49 -14.70 -1.43
CA TYR A 189 1.19 -14.38 -0.03
C TYR A 189 2.44 -14.39 0.84
N ASN A 190 3.36 -15.35 0.65
CA ASN A 190 4.63 -15.38 1.37
C ASN A 190 5.54 -14.22 0.98
N PHE A 191 5.64 -13.91 -0.32
CA PHE A 191 6.38 -12.76 -0.81
C PHE A 191 5.86 -11.47 -0.17
N ALA A 192 4.55 -11.21 -0.31
CA ALA A 192 3.94 -10.00 0.19
C ALA A 192 4.06 -9.85 1.72
N TYR A 193 3.82 -10.92 2.48
CA TYR A 193 4.01 -10.87 3.94
C TYR A 193 5.46 -10.52 4.30
N LYS A 194 6.45 -11.21 3.71
CA LYS A 194 7.86 -10.95 3.99
C LYS A 194 8.25 -9.51 3.66
N THR A 195 7.82 -9.00 2.51
CA THR A 195 8.06 -7.61 2.11
C THR A 195 7.44 -6.63 3.10
N MET A 196 6.15 -6.78 3.41
CA MET A 196 5.43 -5.85 4.30
C MET A 196 5.93 -5.93 5.74
N ARG A 197 6.22 -7.14 6.24
CA ARG A 197 6.81 -7.34 7.56
C ARG A 197 8.20 -6.71 7.65
N GLY A 198 9.03 -6.89 6.62
CA GLY A 198 10.35 -6.27 6.56
C GLY A 198 10.28 -4.74 6.60
N ARG A 199 9.37 -4.14 5.81
CA ARG A 199 9.10 -2.70 5.83
C ARG A 199 8.65 -2.22 7.21
N TRP A 200 7.67 -2.92 7.80
CA TRP A 200 7.16 -2.61 9.13
C TRP A 200 8.25 -2.68 10.21
N THR A 201 9.06 -3.74 10.23
CA THR A 201 10.14 -3.90 11.22
C THR A 201 11.19 -2.79 11.10
N LYS A 202 11.62 -2.44 9.88
CA LYS A 202 12.58 -1.34 9.66
C LYS A 202 12.03 -0.01 10.16
N LEU A 203 10.81 0.34 9.74
CA LEU A 203 10.16 1.58 10.15
C LEU A 203 9.98 1.67 11.67
N ASN A 204 9.51 0.59 12.28
CA ASN A 204 9.28 0.52 13.73
C ASN A 204 10.60 0.69 14.48
N HIS A 205 11.68 0.07 14.01
CA HIS A 205 13.01 0.25 14.58
C HIS A 205 13.45 1.71 14.56
N VAL A 206 13.41 2.39 13.41
CA VAL A 206 13.79 3.80 13.27
C VAL A 206 13.00 4.70 14.21
N LEU A 207 11.67 4.56 14.21
CA LEU A 207 10.80 5.40 15.03
C LEU A 207 10.92 5.09 16.54
N SER A 208 11.29 3.86 16.92
CA SER A 208 11.49 3.50 18.32
C SER A 208 12.67 4.21 18.99
N LEU A 209 13.58 4.79 18.19
CA LEU A 209 14.71 5.58 18.69
C LEU A 209 14.29 6.99 19.15
N SER A 210 13.07 7.44 18.83
CA SER A 210 12.53 8.73 19.26
C SER A 210 11.26 8.55 20.11
N LYS A 211 11.11 9.41 21.12
CA LYS A 211 9.87 9.53 21.91
C LYS A 211 8.84 10.46 21.25
N ARG A 212 9.23 11.23 20.22
CA ARG A 212 8.39 12.20 19.48
C ARG A 212 7.31 11.50 18.64
N PHE A 213 7.52 10.24 18.29
CA PHE A 213 6.64 9.51 17.38
C PHE A 213 6.12 8.22 18.01
N LYS A 214 4.84 7.92 17.79
CA LYS A 214 4.23 6.64 18.17
C LYS A 214 3.52 6.01 16.96
N LEU A 215 3.75 4.72 16.73
CA LEU A 215 3.03 3.92 15.74
C LEU A 215 1.81 3.24 16.35
N GLN A 216 0.89 2.79 15.49
CA GLN A 216 -0.20 1.93 15.92
C GLN A 216 0.30 0.60 16.51
N GLU A 217 -0.49 0.05 17.44
CA GLU A 217 -0.24 -1.23 18.07
C GLU A 217 -1.06 -2.32 17.37
N ILE A 218 -0.38 -3.34 16.85
CA ILE A 218 -1.01 -4.52 16.22
C ILE A 218 -0.34 -5.76 16.81
N PRO A 219 -1.02 -6.51 17.70
CA PRO A 219 -0.43 -7.66 18.35
C PRO A 219 -0.22 -8.82 17.36
N PRO A 220 0.81 -9.66 17.56
CA PRO A 220 0.94 -10.90 16.83
C PRO A 220 -0.30 -11.78 17.01
N SER A 221 -0.75 -12.41 15.94
CA SER A 221 -1.97 -13.24 15.95
C SER A 221 -1.81 -14.48 15.10
N PHE A 222 -2.57 -15.52 15.42
CA PHE A 222 -2.57 -16.76 14.65
C PHE A 222 -3.26 -16.56 13.29
N CYS A 223 -2.61 -17.03 12.25
CA CYS A 223 -3.10 -16.94 10.88
C CYS A 223 -3.53 -18.33 10.39
N ASN A 224 -4.83 -18.52 10.14
CA ASN A 224 -5.37 -19.79 9.65
C ASN A 224 -4.86 -20.16 8.25
N TYR A 225 -4.54 -19.16 7.41
CA TYR A 225 -3.98 -19.41 6.08
C TYR A 225 -2.58 -20.03 6.15
N SER A 226 -1.68 -19.47 6.97
CA SER A 226 -0.29 -19.95 7.09
C SER A 226 -0.08 -20.97 8.20
N ARG A 227 -1.10 -21.19 9.05
CA ARG A 227 -1.06 -22.04 10.25
C ARG A 227 0.06 -21.67 11.23
N THR A 228 0.32 -20.37 11.37
CA THR A 228 1.40 -19.83 12.22
C THR A 228 0.99 -18.52 12.88
N VAL A 229 1.62 -18.21 14.01
CA VAL A 229 1.54 -16.86 14.59
C VAL A 229 2.35 -15.90 13.73
N ARG A 230 1.74 -14.77 13.38
CA ARG A 230 2.34 -13.74 12.53
C ARG A 230 2.37 -12.41 13.25
N GLY A 231 3.45 -11.66 13.05
CA GLY A 231 3.56 -10.28 13.49
C GLY A 231 2.87 -9.32 12.51
N ALA A 232 2.66 -8.08 12.96
CA ALA A 232 2.10 -6.99 12.17
C ALA A 232 2.82 -6.77 10.83
N SER A 233 2.03 -6.56 9.77
CA SER A 233 2.51 -6.21 8.43
C SER A 233 1.54 -5.27 7.70
N PRO A 234 1.05 -4.17 8.33
CA PRO A 234 -0.03 -3.36 7.80
C PRO A 234 0.35 -2.63 6.50
N ALA A 235 -0.66 -2.25 5.72
CA ALA A 235 -0.46 -1.48 4.48
C ALA A 235 0.00 -0.04 4.74
N PHE A 236 -0.29 0.50 5.93
CA PHE A 236 -0.01 1.87 6.30
C PHE A 236 0.61 1.93 7.70
N ALA A 237 1.46 2.92 7.92
CA ALA A 237 1.81 3.38 9.25
C ALA A 237 0.88 4.52 9.65
N TRP A 238 0.27 4.40 10.82
CA TRP A 238 -0.56 5.42 11.44
C TRP A 238 0.26 6.08 12.55
N LEU A 239 0.98 7.11 12.15
CA LEU A 239 2.00 7.78 12.95
C LEU A 239 1.35 8.90 13.76
N LYS A 240 1.59 8.94 15.07
CA LYS A 240 1.22 10.04 15.96
C LYS A 240 2.46 10.85 16.34
N CYS A 241 2.41 12.17 16.21
CA CYS A 241 3.34 13.07 16.89
C CYS A 241 2.88 13.26 18.35
N THR A 242 3.74 12.96 19.32
CA THR A 242 3.40 12.88 20.74
C THR A 242 3.64 14.18 21.50
N LYS A 243 4.49 15.06 20.97
CA LYS A 243 4.81 16.35 21.56
C LYS A 243 3.65 17.33 21.40
N GLU A 244 3.40 18.15 22.42
CA GLU A 244 2.32 19.14 22.38
C GLU A 244 2.60 20.24 21.36
N GLU A 245 3.87 20.61 21.16
CA GLU A 245 4.28 21.58 20.14
C GLU A 245 4.02 21.10 18.70
N ASP A 246 3.95 19.78 18.47
CA ASP A 246 3.69 19.17 17.16
C ASP A 246 2.18 19.08 16.85
N SER A 247 1.47 20.19 17.06
CA SER A 247 0.00 20.30 16.90
C SER A 247 -0.54 19.86 15.53
N ASN A 248 0.30 19.88 14.50
CA ASN A 248 0.00 19.33 13.18
C ASN A 248 1.18 18.47 12.69
N CYS A 249 1.04 17.16 12.88
CA CYS A 249 2.09 16.20 12.57
C CYS A 249 2.39 16.12 11.06
N TYR A 250 1.39 16.38 10.20
CA TYR A 250 1.60 16.44 8.75
C TYR A 250 2.54 17.59 8.37
N LYS A 251 2.35 18.78 8.95
CA LYS A 251 3.24 19.93 8.72
C LYS A 251 4.64 19.65 9.24
N VAL A 252 4.78 19.04 10.40
CA VAL A 252 6.08 18.64 10.98
C VAL A 252 6.86 17.75 10.00
N LEU A 253 6.26 16.65 9.53
CA LEU A 253 6.92 15.72 8.61
C LEU A 253 7.25 16.39 7.27
N HIS A 254 6.36 17.24 6.77
CA HIS A 254 6.56 17.93 5.50
C HIS A 254 7.69 18.97 5.59
N GLN A 255 7.70 19.79 6.63
CA GLN A 255 8.62 20.92 6.77
C GLN A 255 10.01 20.49 7.25
N GLU A 256 10.10 19.52 8.17
CA GLU A 256 11.39 19.13 8.77
C GLU A 256 12.08 17.97 8.05
N ALA A 257 11.32 17.12 7.37
CA ALA A 257 11.84 15.90 6.72
C ALA A 257 11.45 15.74 5.25
N ASN A 258 10.71 16.71 4.68
CA ASN A 258 10.25 16.66 3.30
C ASN A 258 9.47 15.37 2.97
N ILE A 259 8.63 14.93 3.91
CA ILE A 259 7.76 13.75 3.77
C ILE A 259 6.33 14.20 3.53
N LEU A 260 5.66 13.63 2.52
CA LEU A 260 4.22 13.77 2.34
C LEU A 260 3.51 12.50 2.81
N GLY A 261 2.47 12.68 3.62
CA GLY A 261 1.55 11.63 4.02
C GLY A 261 0.12 12.13 3.90
N ARG A 262 -0.84 11.40 4.47
CA ARG A 262 -2.24 11.87 4.55
C ARG A 262 -2.58 12.33 5.95
N GLU A 263 -3.09 13.55 6.05
CA GLU A 263 -3.48 14.19 7.31
C GLU A 263 -4.52 13.38 8.09
N GLY A 264 -4.41 13.38 9.42
CA GLY A 264 -5.34 12.66 10.29
C GLY A 264 -6.79 13.14 10.20
N SER A 265 -6.98 14.43 9.96
CA SER A 265 -8.26 15.09 9.71
C SER A 265 -9.06 14.45 8.57
N SER A 266 -8.38 13.86 7.57
CA SER A 266 -9.03 13.15 6.46
C SER A 266 -9.68 11.83 6.86
N PHE A 267 -9.51 11.40 8.11
CA PHE A 267 -10.00 10.16 8.70
C PHE A 267 -10.81 10.42 9.98
N ASP A 268 -11.32 11.65 10.16
CA ASP A 268 -11.98 12.09 11.40
C ASP A 268 -11.12 11.89 12.66
N ALA A 269 -9.80 11.99 12.51
CA ALA A 269 -8.83 11.89 13.60
C ALA A 269 -8.12 13.23 13.87
N GLU A 270 -7.47 13.33 15.03
CA GLU A 270 -6.69 14.51 15.42
C GLU A 270 -5.56 14.82 14.42
N ASN A 271 -5.20 16.11 14.29
CA ASN A 271 -4.09 16.58 13.45
C ASN A 271 -2.71 16.09 13.89
N HIS A 272 -2.63 15.45 15.06
CA HIS A 272 -1.44 14.76 15.54
C HIS A 272 -1.15 13.48 14.78
N TYR A 273 -2.07 13.00 13.93
CA TYR A 273 -1.90 11.78 13.15
C TYR A 273 -1.57 12.05 11.68
N VAL A 274 -0.75 11.17 11.12
CA VAL A 274 -0.46 11.09 9.68
C VAL A 274 -0.45 9.62 9.25
N ARG A 275 -1.10 9.33 8.12
CA ARG A 275 -1.00 8.03 7.45
C ARG A 275 0.12 8.04 6.42
N LEU A 276 1.07 7.12 6.57
CA LEU A 276 2.16 6.88 5.62
C LEU A 276 1.97 5.53 4.90
N SER A 277 2.04 5.52 3.57
CA SER A 277 1.87 4.34 2.74
C SER A 277 3.11 3.45 2.73
N LEU A 278 2.95 2.20 3.17
CA LEU A 278 4.02 1.20 3.17
C LEU A 278 3.94 0.28 1.95
N VAL A 279 3.04 0.54 1.01
CA VAL A 279 2.77 -0.30 -0.18
C VAL A 279 3.27 0.33 -1.49
N LYS A 280 4.12 1.37 -1.41
CA LYS A 280 4.74 2.02 -2.58
C LYS A 280 5.95 1.22 -3.09
N ARG A 281 6.68 1.74 -4.09
CA ARG A 281 7.87 1.07 -4.63
C ARG A 281 9.00 0.99 -3.59
N ALA A 282 10.01 0.16 -3.85
CA ALA A 282 11.13 -0.01 -2.92
C ALA A 282 11.88 1.32 -2.72
N ASP A 283 12.18 2.04 -3.81
CA ASP A 283 12.85 3.34 -3.75
C ASP A 283 12.10 4.37 -2.91
N GLU A 284 10.77 4.44 -3.09
CA GLU A 284 9.92 5.36 -2.34
C GLU A 284 9.88 5.01 -0.84
N PHE A 285 9.85 3.71 -0.51
CA PHE A 285 9.90 3.26 0.89
C PHE A 285 11.28 3.53 1.51
N ASN A 286 12.37 3.30 0.77
CA ASN A 286 13.72 3.56 1.26
C ASN A 286 13.93 5.05 1.49
N LEU A 287 13.52 5.91 0.56
CA LEU A 287 13.59 7.36 0.73
C LEU A 287 12.78 7.84 1.93
N LEU A 288 11.57 7.29 2.15
CA LEU A 288 10.80 7.57 3.36
C LEU A 288 11.57 7.21 4.63
N LEU A 289 12.19 6.03 4.65
CA LEU A 289 12.95 5.55 5.80
C LEU A 289 14.17 6.44 6.07
N ASP A 290 14.94 6.78 5.04
CA ASP A 290 16.12 7.63 5.14
C ASP A 290 15.77 9.01 5.72
N ARG A 291 14.64 9.61 5.29
CA ARG A 291 14.15 10.89 5.83
C ARG A 291 13.76 10.80 7.30
N LEU A 292 13.13 9.70 7.71
CA LEU A 292 12.76 9.47 9.10
C LEU A 292 13.99 9.22 9.97
N GLU A 293 14.99 8.49 9.47
CA GLU A 293 16.27 8.28 10.16
C GLU A 293 17.01 9.60 10.38
N GLU A 294 17.05 10.47 9.36
CA GLU A 294 17.65 11.80 9.46
C GLU A 294 16.90 12.69 10.47
N LEU A 295 15.57 12.68 10.43
CA LEU A 295 14.72 13.44 11.35
C LEU A 295 14.93 13.02 12.80
N VAL A 296 14.93 11.71 13.05
CA VAL A 296 15.13 11.14 14.40
C VAL A 296 16.54 11.40 14.91
N SER A 297 17.56 11.28 14.05
CA SER A 297 18.96 11.54 14.44
C SER A 297 19.23 13.01 14.80
N LYS A 298 18.60 13.96 14.10
CA LYS A 298 18.71 15.40 14.42
C LYS A 298 18.10 15.73 15.79
N GLU A 299 17.04 15.04 16.18
CA GLU A 299 16.44 15.23 17.50
C GLU A 299 17.41 14.86 18.63
N ASP A 300 18.11 13.74 18.50
CA ASP A 300 19.04 13.24 19.52
C ASP A 300 20.24 14.19 19.72
N GLN A 301 20.76 14.75 18.63
CA GLN A 301 21.82 15.76 18.67
C GLN A 301 21.38 17.06 19.38
N ASN A 302 20.15 17.51 19.11
CA ASN A 302 19.58 18.71 19.75
C ASN A 302 19.26 18.49 21.24
N GLN A 303 18.94 17.26 21.66
CA GLN A 303 18.80 16.94 23.08
C GLN A 303 20.15 16.94 23.79
N THR A 304 21.16 16.31 23.20
CA THR A 304 22.52 16.21 23.77
C THR A 304 23.16 17.59 23.98
N THR A 305 23.00 18.50 23.01
CA THR A 305 23.51 19.89 23.08
C THR A 305 22.76 20.78 24.07
N ARG A 306 21.50 20.47 24.41
CA ARG A 306 20.75 21.21 25.45
C ARG A 306 21.03 20.70 26.87
N SER A 307 21.56 19.49 27.00
CA SER A 307 21.92 18.88 28.29
C SER A 307 23.41 19.04 28.67
N SER A 308 24.21 19.66 27.81
CA SER A 308 25.62 19.99 28.02
C SER A 308 25.79 21.46 28.39
#